data_AF-A0A965BKC4-F1
#
_entry.id   AF-A0A965BKC4-F1
#
_cell.length_a   1.000
_cell.length_b   1.000
_cell.length_c   1.000
_cell.angle_alpha   90.00
_cell.angle_beta   90.00
_cell.angle_gamma   90.00
#
_symmetry.space_group_name_H-M   'P 1'
#
loop_
_entity.id
_entity.type
_entity.pdbx_description
1 polymer ?
#
loop_
_entity_poly.entity_id
_entity_poly.type
_entity_poly.pdbx_seq_one_letter_code
_entity_poly.pdbx_strand_id
1 'polypeptide(L)'
;KGELISASGSGNGPVNAIDRALRNGLEKLYPELAELELTDYKVRILEGRLGTGAITRVLVESSDGHGEWSTIGVHENVIAASAMALEDALTYGLIRAGKKPE
;
A
#
# COMPACT_ATOMS: atom_id res chain seq x y z
N LYS A 1 -21.76 -7.05 -7.75
CA LYS A 1 -22.12 -5.66 -7.40
C LYS A 1 -21.09 -5.21 -6.39
N GLY A 2 -20.32 -4.15 -6.67
CA GLY A 2 -19.36 -3.62 -5.68
C GLY A 2 -20.12 -3.03 -4.50
N GLU A 3 -19.67 -3.35 -3.29
CA GLU A 3 -20.13 -2.71 -2.05
C GLU A 3 -19.25 -1.50 -1.77
N LEU A 4 -19.85 -0.35 -1.47
CA LEU A 4 -19.10 0.84 -1.07
C LEU A 4 -18.72 0.69 0.41
N ILE A 5 -17.42 0.54 0.68
CA ILE A 5 -16.89 0.55 2.04
C ILE A 5 -16.28 1.91 2.32
N SER A 6 -16.70 2.53 3.41
CA SER A 6 -16.07 3.74 3.95
C SER A 6 -15.24 3.35 5.17
N ALA A 7 -13.97 3.72 5.17
CA ALA A 7 -13.02 3.45 6.24
C ALA A 7 -12.18 4.69 6.55
N SER A 8 -11.73 4.79 7.80
CA SER A 8 -10.87 5.87 8.27
C SER A 8 -9.69 5.30 9.05
N GLY A 9 -8.58 6.04 9.03
CA GLY A 9 -7.34 5.68 9.69
C GLY A 9 -6.61 6.93 10.16
N SER A 10 -5.86 6.78 11.25
CA SER A 10 -5.02 7.83 11.82
C SER A 10 -3.63 7.26 12.08
N GLY A 11 -2.61 8.10 11.99
CA GLY A 11 -1.23 7.65 12.09
C GLY A 11 -0.25 8.80 12.16
N ASN A 12 1.03 8.48 12.17
CA ASN A 12 2.12 9.45 12.31
C ASN A 12 2.33 10.32 11.06
N GLY A 13 1.51 10.12 10.01
CA GLY A 13 1.56 10.87 8.76
C GLY A 13 0.51 10.36 7.78
N PRO A 14 0.35 11.03 6.62
CA PRO A 14 -0.71 10.71 5.66
C PRO A 14 -0.62 9.29 5.12
N VAL A 15 0.57 8.79 4.79
CA VAL A 15 0.76 7.43 4.26
C VAL A 15 0.39 6.36 5.30
N ASN A 16 0.79 6.56 6.57
CA ASN A 16 0.42 5.63 7.64
C ASN A 16 -1.08 5.68 7.95
N ALA A 17 -1.72 6.85 7.85
CA ALA A 17 -3.17 6.96 7.97
C ALA A 17 -3.91 6.22 6.85
N ILE A 18 -3.42 6.29 5.60
CA ILE A 18 -3.97 5.56 4.45
C ILE A 18 -3.82 4.05 4.63
N ASP A 19 -2.63 3.56 4.96
CA ASP A 19 -2.39 2.13 5.21
C ASP A 19 -3.34 1.57 6.28
N ARG A 20 -3.49 2.28 7.41
CA ARG A 20 -4.46 1.91 8.45
C ARG A 20 -5.91 1.96 7.98
N ALA A 21 -6.29 2.97 7.21
CA ALA A 21 -7.65 3.08 6.69
C ALA A 21 -7.99 1.92 5.74
N LEU A 22 -7.06 1.56 4.86
CA LEU A 22 -7.20 0.42 3.93
C LEU A 22 -7.37 -0.89 4.70
N ARG A 23 -6.46 -1.16 5.65
CA ARG A 23 -6.52 -2.38 6.48
C ARG A 23 -7.83 -2.45 7.26
N ASN A 24 -8.19 -1.39 7.99
CA ASN A 24 -9.45 -1.33 8.75
C ASN A 24 -10.70 -1.56 7.88
N GLY A 25 -10.68 -1.06 6.64
CA GLY A 25 -11.79 -1.20 5.70
C GLY A 25 -11.89 -2.61 5.12
N LEU A 26 -10.75 -3.19 4.76
CA LEU A 26 -10.67 -4.45 4.03
C LEU A 26 -10.64 -5.69 4.92
N GLU A 27 -10.15 -5.60 6.16
CA GLU A 27 -10.02 -6.74 7.08
C GLU A 27 -11.36 -7.44 7.35
N LYS A 28 -12.49 -6.71 7.30
CA LYS A 28 -13.83 -7.30 7.41
C LYS A 28 -14.19 -8.24 6.25
N LEU A 29 -13.67 -7.96 5.06
CA LEU A 29 -13.87 -8.77 3.86
C LEU A 29 -12.78 -9.83 3.70
N TYR A 30 -11.57 -9.48 4.11
CA TYR A 30 -10.36 -10.28 3.97
C TYR A 30 -9.60 -10.33 5.30
N PRO A 31 -10.01 -11.21 6.23
CA PRO A 31 -9.33 -11.39 7.51
C PRO A 31 -7.86 -11.79 7.37
N GLU A 32 -7.47 -12.35 6.23
CA GLU A 32 -6.09 -12.73 5.91
C GLU A 32 -5.13 -11.52 5.89
N LEU A 33 -5.65 -10.30 5.71
CA LEU A 33 -4.85 -9.08 5.79
C LEU A 33 -4.32 -8.79 7.21
N ALA A 34 -4.87 -9.44 8.25
CA ALA A 34 -4.41 -9.28 9.63
C ALA A 34 -3.01 -9.88 9.88
N GLU A 35 -2.60 -10.88 9.10
CA GLU A 35 -1.27 -11.50 9.18
C GLU A 35 -0.21 -10.73 8.38
N LEU A 36 -0.64 -9.72 7.65
CA LEU A 36 0.15 -9.02 6.66
C LEU A 36 0.80 -7.80 7.32
N GLU A 37 2.11 -7.66 7.22
CA GLU A 37 2.85 -6.54 7.83
C GLU A 37 3.66 -5.78 6.78
N LEU A 38 3.69 -4.46 6.91
CA LEU A 38 4.60 -3.60 6.12
C LEU A 38 5.94 -3.56 6.84
N THR A 39 6.97 -4.14 6.23
CA THR A 39 8.29 -4.33 6.85
C THR A 39 9.29 -3.23 6.49
N ASP A 40 9.14 -2.59 5.33
CA ASP A 40 9.96 -1.46 4.92
C ASP A 40 9.22 -0.49 3.98
N TYR A 41 9.63 0.76 3.99
CA TYR A 41 9.09 1.85 3.18
C TYR A 41 10.21 2.80 2.74
N LYS A 42 10.43 2.89 1.43
CA LYS A 42 11.52 3.69 0.84
C LYS A 42 11.00 4.60 -0.27
N VAL A 43 11.31 5.89 -0.16
CA VAL A 43 11.01 6.89 -1.19
C VAL A 43 12.28 7.27 -1.94
N ARG A 44 12.22 7.29 -3.28
CA ARG A 44 13.31 7.77 -4.14
C ARG A 44 12.78 8.71 -5.21
N ILE A 45 13.48 9.81 -5.44
CA ILE A 45 13.21 10.72 -6.56
C ILE A 45 13.97 10.21 -7.79
N LEU A 46 13.26 9.93 -8.89
CA LEU A 46 13.84 9.37 -10.11
C LEU A 46 14.53 10.43 -10.98
N GLU A 47 13.96 11.63 -11.07
CA GLU A 47 14.54 12.73 -11.85
C GLU A 47 14.44 14.07 -11.11
N GLY A 48 15.58 14.56 -10.62
CA GLY A 48 15.63 15.76 -9.78
C GLY A 48 15.57 17.10 -10.52
N ARG A 49 15.32 17.12 -11.83
CA ARG A 49 15.38 18.36 -12.64
C ARG A 49 14.14 19.23 -12.52
N LEU A 50 13.01 18.66 -12.10
CA LEU A 50 11.70 19.32 -12.06
C LEU A 50 11.32 19.85 -10.66
N GLY A 51 12.24 19.82 -9.68
CA GLY A 51 11.96 20.25 -8.31
C GLY A 51 10.80 19.46 -7.69
N THR A 52 9.74 20.13 -7.25
CA THR A 52 8.55 19.48 -6.69
C THR A 52 7.71 18.70 -7.71
N GLY A 53 7.97 18.86 -9.01
CA GLY A 53 7.37 18.05 -10.08
C GLY A 53 8.17 16.79 -10.42
N ALA A 54 9.19 16.45 -9.62
CA ALA A 54 10.00 15.28 -9.87
C ALA A 54 9.21 13.98 -9.70
N ILE A 55 9.41 13.04 -10.62
CA ILE A 55 8.81 11.71 -10.51
C ILE A 55 9.36 11.01 -9.26
N THR A 56 8.45 10.60 -8.39
CA THR A 56 8.75 9.88 -7.16
C THR A 56 8.44 8.40 -7.33
N ARG A 57 9.35 7.55 -6.87
CA ARG A 57 9.19 6.11 -6.75
C ARG A 57 9.13 5.72 -5.28
N VAL A 58 8.06 5.04 -4.88
CA VAL A 58 7.88 4.50 -3.55
C VAL A 58 7.97 2.98 -3.64
N LEU A 59 8.85 2.39 -2.83
CA LEU A 59 8.98 0.95 -2.66
C LEU A 59 8.42 0.58 -1.28
N VAL A 60 7.51 -0.38 -1.26
CA VAL A 60 6.93 -0.97 -0.05
C VAL A 60 7.38 -2.42 0.01
N GLU A 61 7.87 -2.86 1.16
CA GLU A 61 8.16 -4.27 1.45
C GLU A 61 7.11 -4.79 2.43
N SER A 62 6.61 -5.99 2.18
CA SER A 62 5.55 -6.61 2.97
C SER A 62 5.84 -8.09 3.24
N SER A 63 5.35 -8.59 4.37
CA SER A 63 5.51 -9.97 4.81
C SER A 63 4.20 -10.52 5.34
N ASP A 64 3.97 -11.82 5.17
CA ASP A 64 2.88 -12.60 5.78
C ASP A 64 3.41 -13.59 6.83
N GLY A 65 4.62 -13.36 7.34
CA GLY A 65 5.34 -14.25 8.26
C GLY A 65 5.92 -15.51 7.59
N HIS A 66 5.52 -15.83 6.35
CA HIS A 66 5.99 -17.00 5.61
C HIS A 66 6.92 -16.63 4.44
N GLY A 67 6.73 -15.45 3.87
CA GLY A 67 7.58 -14.91 2.81
C GLY A 67 7.36 -13.42 2.61
N GLU A 68 8.31 -12.80 1.91
CA GLU A 68 8.35 -11.35 1.69
C GLU A 68 8.17 -11.00 0.22
N TRP A 69 7.62 -9.82 -0.04
CA TRP A 69 7.50 -9.25 -1.37
C TRP A 69 7.66 -7.74 -1.34
N SER A 70 7.93 -7.18 -2.51
CA SER A 70 7.99 -5.74 -2.69
C SER A 70 7.08 -5.28 -3.82
N THR A 71 6.52 -4.09 -3.64
CA THR A 71 5.71 -3.40 -4.65
C THR A 71 6.23 -1.99 -4.84
N ILE A 72 5.96 -1.43 -6.02
CA ILE A 72 6.49 -0.14 -6.42
C ILE A 72 5.39 0.72 -7.01
N GLY A 73 5.15 1.88 -6.41
CA GLY A 73 4.33 2.93 -6.98
C GLY A 73 5.21 4.06 -7.55
N VAL A 74 4.81 4.60 -8.69
CA VAL A 74 5.54 5.68 -9.38
C VAL A 74 4.57 6.79 -9.73
N HIS A 75 4.80 7.98 -9.19
CA HIS A 75 3.96 9.16 -9.43
C HIS A 75 4.73 10.45 -9.10
N GLU A 76 4.36 11.59 -9.69
CA GLU A 76 4.89 12.91 -9.31
C GLU A 76 4.49 13.34 -7.89
N ASN A 77 3.48 12.69 -7.31
CA ASN A 77 2.95 12.97 -5.98
C ASN A 77 3.30 11.78 -5.08
N VAL A 78 4.12 12.03 -4.06
CA VAL A 78 4.58 10.98 -3.13
C VAL A 78 3.42 10.24 -2.45
N ILE A 79 2.30 10.91 -2.16
CA ILE A 79 1.13 10.29 -1.53
C ILE A 79 0.44 9.34 -2.52
N ALA A 80 0.29 9.75 -3.78
CA ALA A 80 -0.28 8.88 -4.82
C ALA A 80 0.62 7.67 -5.11
N ALA A 81 1.94 7.88 -5.25
CA ALA A 81 2.90 6.79 -5.41
C ALA A 81 2.85 5.81 -4.22
N SER A 82 2.67 6.33 -3.00
CA SER A 82 2.54 5.49 -1.81
C SER A 82 1.24 4.68 -1.80
N ALA A 83 0.10 5.32 -2.14
CA ALA A 83 -1.19 4.64 -2.19
C ALA A 83 -1.19 3.51 -3.22
N MET A 84 -0.62 3.73 -4.41
CA MET A 84 -0.45 2.70 -5.44
C MET A 84 0.39 1.52 -4.93
N ALA A 85 1.55 1.79 -4.33
CA ALA A 85 2.41 0.73 -3.79
C ALA A 85 1.70 -0.10 -2.69
N LEU A 86 0.94 0.56 -1.82
CA LEU A 86 0.17 -0.08 -0.75
C LEU A 86 -0.99 -0.93 -1.31
N GLU A 87 -1.73 -0.42 -2.29
CA GLU A 87 -2.79 -1.17 -2.98
C GLU A 87 -2.24 -2.44 -3.63
N ASP A 88 -1.13 -2.32 -4.36
CA ASP A 88 -0.45 -3.47 -4.97
C ASP A 88 0.03 -4.46 -3.92
N ALA A 89 0.55 -3.98 -2.78
CA ALA A 89 1.08 -4.83 -1.72
C ALA A 89 -0.03 -5.68 -1.09
N LEU A 90 -1.17 -5.07 -0.78
CA LEU A 90 -2.35 -5.76 -0.24
C LEU A 90 -2.94 -6.72 -1.27
N THR A 91 -3.10 -6.28 -2.52
CA THR A 91 -3.60 -7.11 -3.63
C THR A 91 -2.75 -8.36 -3.81
N TYR A 92 -1.43 -8.21 -3.87
CA TYR A 92 -0.52 -9.33 -4.04
C TYR A 92 -0.55 -10.28 -2.82
N GLY A 93 -0.63 -9.73 -1.60
CA GLY A 93 -0.79 -10.55 -0.40
C GLY A 93 -2.08 -11.37 -0.38
N LEU A 94 -3.20 -10.78 -0.83
CA LEU A 94 -4.47 -11.50 -1.00
C LEU A 94 -4.36 -12.63 -2.03
N ILE A 95 -3.67 -12.38 -3.16
CA ILE A 95 -3.40 -13.41 -4.17
C ILE A 95 -2.55 -14.54 -3.57
N ARG A 96 -1.52 -14.21 -2.78
CA ARG A 96 -0.70 -15.21 -2.07
C ARG A 96 -1.53 -16.03 -1.07
N ALA A 97 -2.51 -15.42 -0.42
CA ALA A 97 -3.48 -16.09 0.45
C ALA A 97 -4.57 -16.88 -0.31
N GLY A 98 -4.45 -17.01 -1.64
CA GLY A 98 -5.36 -17.78 -2.48
C GLY A 98 -6.70 -17.08 -2.77
N LYS A 99 -6.79 -15.76 -2.53
CA LYS A 99 -7.98 -14.96 -2.85
C LYS A 99 -7.92 -14.44 -4.28
N LYS A 100 -9.09 -14.12 -4.81
CA LYS A 100 -9.27 -13.36 -6.04
C LYS A 100 -9.86 -12.00 -5.66
N PRO A 101 -9.03 -10.99 -5.40
CA PRO A 101 -9.51 -9.63 -5.23
C PRO A 101 -10.05 -9.15 -6.59
N GLU A 102 -11.37 -8.97 -6.70
CA GLU A 102 -12.09 -8.49 -7.89
C GLU A 102 -12.72 -7.11 -7.64
#